data_AF-A0A7Y0QSE1-F1
#
_entry.id   AF-A0A7Y0QSE1-F1
#
_cell.length_a   1.000
_cell.length_b   1.000
_cell.length_c   1.000
_cell.angle_alpha   90.00
_cell.angle_beta   90.00
_cell.angle_gamma   90.00
#
_symmetry.space_group_name_H-M   'P 1'
#
loop_
_entity.id
_entity.type
_entity.pdbx_description
1 polymer ?
#
loop_
_entity_poly.entity_id
_entity_poly.type
_entity_poly.pdbx_seq_one_letter_code
_entity_poly.pdbx_strand_id
1 'polypeptide(L)'
;MAGKARNSMMVQARRKTEELAAKRREREAELHSLATDYHAATMMAEATVEEAERQAAELIAAAKKNAEAAVEDAKETVRKMLATGETRKGIAELLDVSVSYVRSIDVAASKKPKPAADSGGTGAEGSEESRGVGVVSGHEGSDH
;
A
#
# COMPACT_ATOMS: atom_id res chain seq x y z
N MET A 1 -60.09 39.93 -45.40
CA MET A 1 -59.54 40.03 -44.02
C MET A 1 -59.00 38.71 -43.45
N ALA A 2 -59.43 37.51 -43.90
CA ALA A 2 -59.04 36.23 -43.29
C ALA A 2 -57.55 35.81 -43.43
N GLY A 3 -56.86 36.19 -44.51
CA GLY A 3 -55.46 35.80 -44.75
C GLY A 3 -54.44 36.46 -43.79
N LYS A 4 -54.70 37.69 -43.33
CA LYS A 4 -53.83 38.41 -42.38
C LYS A 4 -53.88 37.80 -40.98
N ALA A 5 -55.06 37.37 -40.52
CA ALA A 5 -55.23 36.71 -39.23
C ALA A 5 -54.54 35.33 -39.19
N ARG A 6 -54.67 34.54 -40.27
CA ARG A 6 -54.00 33.23 -40.38
C ARG A 6 -52.47 33.36 -40.38
N ASN A 7 -51.93 34.37 -41.04
CA ASN A 7 -50.48 34.61 -41.08
C ASN A 7 -49.94 35.06 -39.70
N SER A 8 -50.68 35.91 -38.98
CA SER A 8 -50.33 36.33 -37.61
C SER A 8 -50.29 35.16 -36.64
N MET A 9 -51.26 34.24 -36.70
CA MET A 9 -51.29 33.02 -35.88
C MET A 9 -50.11 32.09 -36.17
N MET A 10 -49.71 31.94 -37.44
CA MET A 10 -48.54 31.12 -37.79
C MET A 10 -47.23 31.73 -37.29
N VAL A 11 -47.08 33.06 -37.33
CA VAL A 11 -45.90 33.74 -36.78
C VAL A 11 -45.84 33.60 -35.26
N GLN A 12 -46.96 33.73 -34.56
CA GLN A 12 -47.02 33.51 -33.11
C GLN A 12 -46.72 32.06 -32.73
N ALA A 13 -47.24 31.10 -33.49
CA ALA A 13 -46.93 29.68 -33.29
C ALA A 13 -45.43 29.40 -33.45
N ARG A 14 -44.79 29.95 -34.50
CA ARG A 14 -43.33 29.82 -34.71
C ARG A 14 -42.52 30.42 -33.57
N ARG A 15 -42.85 31.64 -33.14
CA ARG A 15 -42.17 32.29 -32.00
C ARG A 15 -42.30 31.46 -30.73
N LYS A 16 -43.49 30.92 -30.44
CA LYS A 16 -43.71 30.08 -29.26
C LYS A 16 -42.93 28.75 -29.35
N THR A 17 -42.84 28.15 -30.54
CA THR A 17 -42.01 26.94 -30.74
C THR A 17 -40.52 27.22 -30.59
N GLU A 18 -40.04 28.38 -31.08
CA GLU A 18 -38.65 28.80 -30.93
C GLU A 18 -38.29 29.07 -29.47
N GLU A 19 -39.17 29.74 -28.72
CA GLU A 19 -38.99 30.00 -27.28
C GLU A 19 -38.97 28.70 -26.47
N LEU A 20 -39.87 27.76 -26.76
CA LEU A 20 -39.86 26.44 -26.13
C LEU A 20 -38.61 25.63 -26.48
N ALA A 21 -38.13 25.73 -27.72
CA ALA A 21 -36.89 25.09 -28.14
C ALA A 21 -35.67 25.70 -27.43
N ALA A 22 -35.63 27.03 -27.26
CA ALA A 22 -34.58 27.70 -26.50
C ALA A 22 -34.56 27.25 -25.03
N LYS A 23 -35.71 27.28 -24.35
CA LYS A 23 -35.85 26.79 -22.96
C LYS A 23 -35.45 25.33 -22.78
N ARG A 24 -35.72 24.48 -23.78
CA ARG A 24 -35.26 23.08 -23.75
C ARG A 24 -33.75 22.98 -23.85
N ARG A 25 -33.12 23.73 -24.76
CA ARG A 25 -31.65 23.76 -24.89
C ARG A 25 -30.97 24.28 -23.63
N GLU A 26 -31.51 25.33 -23.01
CA GLU A 26 -31.00 25.85 -21.74
C GLU A 26 -31.06 24.78 -20.65
N ARG A 27 -32.21 24.11 -20.49
CA ARG A 27 -32.36 23.03 -19.53
C ARG A 27 -31.44 21.83 -19.82
N GLU A 28 -31.27 21.47 -21.09
CA GLU A 28 -30.35 20.40 -21.50
C GLU A 28 -28.89 20.76 -21.17
N ALA A 29 -28.49 22.02 -21.39
CA ALA A 29 -27.16 22.50 -21.01
C ALA A 29 -26.94 22.49 -19.49
N GLU A 30 -27.93 22.92 -18.71
CA GLU A 30 -27.89 22.85 -17.24
C GLU A 30 -27.77 21.40 -16.75
N LEU A 31 -28.57 20.48 -17.29
CA LEU A 31 -28.49 19.06 -16.94
C LEU A 31 -27.14 18.45 -17.31
N HIS A 32 -26.57 18.83 -18.46
CA HIS A 32 -25.25 18.38 -18.86
C HIS A 32 -24.15 18.90 -17.92
N SER A 33 -24.24 20.16 -17.50
CA SER A 33 -23.33 20.73 -16.50
C SER A 33 -23.41 19.95 -15.19
N LEU A 34 -24.62 19.76 -14.67
CA LEU A 34 -24.83 19.03 -13.41
C LEU A 34 -24.35 17.57 -13.48
N ALA A 35 -24.56 16.90 -14.62
CA ALA A 35 -24.05 15.54 -14.82
C ALA A 35 -22.52 15.51 -14.84
N THR A 36 -21.88 16.50 -15.47
CA THR A 36 -20.42 16.64 -15.49
C THR A 36 -19.86 16.87 -14.09
N ASP A 37 -20.48 17.78 -13.33
CA ASP A 37 -20.08 18.08 -11.95
C ASP A 37 -20.26 16.87 -11.04
N TYR A 38 -21.36 16.13 -11.19
CA TYR A 38 -21.58 14.89 -10.46
C TYR A 38 -20.49 13.86 -10.76
N HIS A 39 -20.20 13.59 -12.04
CA HIS A 39 -19.18 12.62 -12.42
C HIS A 39 -17.77 13.03 -11.98
N ALA A 40 -17.44 14.32 -12.08
CA ALA A 40 -16.18 14.85 -11.57
C ALA A 40 -16.08 14.65 -10.05
N ALA A 41 -17.14 14.96 -9.31
CA ALA A 41 -17.18 14.79 -7.86
C ALA A 41 -17.04 13.31 -7.46
N THR A 42 -17.70 12.38 -8.17
CA THR A 42 -17.56 10.94 -7.88
C THR A 42 -16.15 10.45 -8.17
N MET A 43 -15.55 10.85 -9.30
CA MET A 43 -14.17 10.46 -9.62
C MET A 43 -13.17 11.03 -8.61
N MET A 44 -13.35 12.27 -8.17
CA MET A 44 -12.49 12.87 -7.15
C MET A 44 -12.67 12.18 -5.78
N ALA A 45 -13.90 11.80 -5.42
CA ALA A 45 -14.16 11.06 -4.19
C ALA A 45 -13.46 9.70 -4.20
N GLU A 46 -13.57 8.94 -5.30
CA GLU A 46 -12.89 7.65 -5.46
C GLU A 46 -11.36 7.80 -5.39
N ALA A 47 -10.79 8.77 -6.12
CA ALA A 47 -9.36 9.05 -6.08
C ALA A 47 -8.88 9.46 -4.67
N THR A 48 -9.70 10.21 -3.93
CA THR A 48 -9.38 10.60 -2.55
C THR A 48 -9.35 9.40 -1.61
N VAL A 49 -10.29 8.46 -1.78
CA VAL A 49 -10.33 7.23 -0.97
C VAL A 49 -9.12 6.35 -1.30
N GLU A 50 -8.81 6.14 -2.58
CA GLU A 50 -7.66 5.33 -3.01
C GLU A 50 -6.33 5.88 -2.45
N GLU A 51 -6.14 7.20 -2.53
CA GLU A 51 -4.95 7.87 -1.98
C GLU A 51 -4.87 7.72 -0.45
N ALA A 52 -6.00 7.87 0.24
CA ALA A 52 -6.05 7.70 1.70
C ALA A 52 -5.75 6.25 2.13
N GLU A 53 -6.26 5.26 1.40
CA GLU A 53 -5.98 3.84 1.65
C GLU A 53 -4.50 3.52 1.42
N ARG A 54 -3.90 4.07 0.37
CA ARG A 54 -2.46 3.92 0.11
C ARG A 54 -1.63 4.51 1.25
N GLN A 55 -1.93 5.74 1.67
CA GLN A 55 -1.21 6.38 2.77
C GLN A 55 -1.38 5.62 4.08
N ALA A 56 -2.58 5.10 4.36
CA ALA A 56 -2.82 4.26 5.53
C ALA A 56 -1.99 2.96 5.48
N ALA A 57 -1.93 2.30 4.32
CA ALA A 57 -1.12 1.11 4.14
C ALA A 57 0.37 1.38 4.33
N GLU A 58 0.88 2.49 3.79
CA GLU A 58 2.28 2.93 3.97
C GLU A 58 2.60 3.22 5.44
N LEU A 59 1.71 3.91 6.16
CA LEU A 59 1.87 4.18 7.60
C LEU A 59 1.85 2.90 8.44
N ILE A 60 0.95 1.96 8.14
CA ILE A 60 0.89 0.67 8.82
C ILE A 60 2.16 -0.13 8.57
N ALA A 61 2.66 -0.15 7.33
CA ALA A 61 3.90 -0.84 6.98
C ALA A 61 5.11 -0.21 7.70
N ALA A 62 5.19 1.12 7.73
CA ALA A 62 6.23 1.85 8.47
C ALA A 62 6.15 1.57 9.98
N ALA A 63 4.95 1.57 10.56
CA ALA A 63 4.75 1.27 11.98
C ALA A 63 5.18 -0.17 12.33
N LYS A 64 4.85 -1.15 11.48
CA LYS A 64 5.29 -2.55 11.66
C LYS A 64 6.82 -2.65 11.63
N LYS A 65 7.47 -2.03 10.64
CA LYS A 65 8.92 -2.01 10.52
C LYS A 65 9.58 -1.36 11.74
N ASN A 66 9.04 -0.24 12.22
CA ASN A 66 9.55 0.45 13.40
C ASN A 66 9.35 -0.37 14.69
N ALA A 67 8.21 -1.07 14.81
CA ALA A 67 7.97 -1.97 15.93
C ALA A 67 8.95 -3.15 15.93
N GLU A 68 9.21 -3.75 14.77
CA GLU A 68 10.20 -4.82 14.62
C GLU A 68 11.61 -4.33 14.99
N ALA A 69 12.01 -3.14 14.53
CA ALA A 69 13.28 -2.53 14.89
C ALA A 69 13.38 -2.27 16.40
N ALA A 70 12.35 -1.69 17.02
CA ALA A 70 12.31 -1.44 18.46
C ALA A 70 12.40 -2.74 19.28
N VAL A 71 11.78 -3.83 18.81
CA VAL A 71 11.90 -5.15 19.44
C VAL A 71 13.32 -5.69 19.32
N GLU A 72 14.00 -5.54 18.18
CA GLU A 72 15.41 -5.94 18.06
C GLU A 72 16.34 -5.09 18.92
N ASP A 73 16.11 -3.78 19.02
CA ASP A 73 16.86 -2.88 19.92
C ASP A 73 16.68 -3.27 21.39
N ALA A 74 15.45 -3.63 21.78
CA ALA A 74 15.16 -4.15 23.12
C ALA A 74 15.92 -5.47 23.38
N LYS A 75 15.94 -6.39 22.40
CA LYS A 75 16.74 -7.63 22.52
C LYS A 75 18.23 -7.34 22.61
N GLU A 76 18.74 -6.37 21.86
CA GLU A 76 20.14 -5.97 21.95
C GLU A 76 20.48 -5.38 23.33
N THR A 77 19.59 -4.59 23.90
CA THR A 77 19.73 -4.08 25.28
C THR A 77 19.83 -5.22 26.28
N VAL A 78 18.97 -6.24 26.18
CA VAL A 78 19.07 -7.44 27.02
C VAL A 78 20.40 -8.17 26.83
N ARG A 79 20.90 -8.29 25.59
CA ARG A 79 22.23 -8.90 25.32
C ARG A 79 23.36 -8.10 25.98
N LYS A 80 23.30 -6.77 25.92
CA LYS A 80 24.27 -5.89 26.59
C LYS A 80 24.24 -6.06 28.11
N MET A 81 23.06 -6.17 28.70
CA MET A 81 22.90 -6.43 30.13
C MET A 81 23.40 -7.83 30.54
N LEU A 82 23.22 -8.85 29.71
CA LEU A 82 23.81 -10.17 29.96
C LEU A 82 25.35 -10.12 29.91
N ALA A 83 25.91 -9.31 29.01
CA ALA A 83 27.35 -9.15 28.87
C ALA A 83 28.04 -8.44 30.06
N THR A 84 27.30 -7.70 30.90
CA THR A 84 27.85 -7.13 32.13
C THR A 84 28.02 -8.16 33.25
N GLY A 85 27.55 -9.39 33.06
CA GLY A 85 27.62 -10.47 34.05
C GLY A 85 26.41 -10.57 34.98
N GLU A 86 25.36 -9.77 34.74
CA GLU A 86 24.12 -9.85 35.51
C GLU A 86 23.39 -11.18 35.27
N THR A 87 22.70 -11.68 36.30
CA THR A 87 21.97 -12.94 36.19
C THR A 87 20.72 -12.79 35.33
N ARG A 88 20.34 -13.83 34.58
CA ARG A 88 19.09 -13.84 33.79
C ARG A 88 17.85 -13.51 34.62
N LYS A 89 17.85 -13.91 35.91
CA LYS A 89 16.77 -13.62 36.86
C LYS A 89 16.77 -12.14 37.26
N GLY A 90 17.94 -11.56 37.57
CA GLY A 90 18.07 -10.14 37.88
C GLY A 90 17.65 -9.23 36.72
N ILE A 91 18.03 -9.57 35.49
CA ILE A 91 17.60 -8.83 34.29
C ILE A 91 16.08 -8.93 34.08
N ALA A 92 15.51 -10.12 34.27
CA ALA A 92 14.07 -10.35 34.13
C ALA A 92 13.26 -9.52 35.13
N GLU A 93 13.70 -9.47 36.39
CA GLU A 93 13.09 -8.64 37.43
C GLU A 93 13.24 -7.14 37.15
N LEU A 94 14.42 -6.69 36.67
CA LEU A 94 14.66 -5.28 36.39
C LEU A 94 13.82 -4.74 35.22
N LEU A 95 13.63 -5.56 34.18
CA LEU A 95 12.90 -5.18 32.96
C LEU A 95 11.41 -5.54 33.02
N ASP A 96 10.95 -6.15 34.12
CA ASP A 96 9.59 -6.69 34.28
C ASP A 96 9.18 -7.64 33.13
N VAL A 97 10.09 -8.57 32.79
CA VAL A 97 9.88 -9.58 31.74
C VAL A 97 10.07 -10.99 32.28
N SER A 98 9.57 -11.99 31.56
CA SER A 98 9.78 -13.37 31.98
C SER A 98 11.25 -13.81 31.87
N VAL A 99 11.71 -14.63 32.80
CA VAL A 99 13.04 -15.27 32.74
C VAL A 99 13.20 -16.09 31.44
N SER A 100 12.11 -16.67 30.94
CA SER A 100 12.10 -17.40 29.67
C SER A 100 12.40 -16.51 28.46
N TYR A 101 11.93 -15.26 28.47
CA TYR A 101 12.23 -14.28 27.43
C TYR A 101 13.71 -13.90 27.41
N VAL A 102 14.30 -13.62 28.58
CA VAL A 102 15.75 -13.36 28.68
C VAL A 102 16.57 -14.57 28.21
N ARG A 103 16.14 -15.78 28.58
CA ARG A 103 16.79 -17.03 28.13
C ARG A 103 16.71 -17.21 26.61
N SER A 104 15.58 -16.90 25.97
CA SER A 104 15.43 -17.08 24.52
C SER A 104 16.38 -16.16 23.73
N ILE A 105 16.59 -14.94 24.22
CA ILE A 105 17.54 -13.98 23.65
C ILE A 105 18.99 -14.47 23.79
N ASP A 106 19.35 -14.99 24.96
CA ASP A 106 20.69 -15.52 25.26
C ASP A 106 21.03 -16.74 24.40
N VAL A 107 20.09 -17.69 24.27
CA VAL A 107 20.23 -18.87 23.41
C VAL A 107 20.35 -18.49 21.94
N ALA A 108 19.58 -17.48 21.49
CA ALA A 108 19.68 -16.98 20.13
C ALA A 108 21.03 -16.28 19.85
N ALA A 109 21.57 -15.53 20.83
CA ALA A 109 22.88 -14.90 20.73
C ALA A 109 24.02 -15.94 20.63
N SER A 110 23.91 -17.03 21.39
CA SER A 110 24.88 -18.14 21.38
C SER A 110 24.94 -18.90 20.04
N LYS A 111 23.91 -18.77 19.19
CA LYS A 111 23.83 -19.41 17.87
C LYS A 111 24.28 -18.53 16.71
N LYS A 112 24.66 -17.27 16.93
CA LYS A 112 25.19 -16.41 15.86
C LYS A 112 26.56 -16.98 15.39
N PRO A 113 26.74 -17.33 14.11
CA PRO A 113 28.05 -17.73 13.61
C PRO A 113 29.04 -16.58 13.80
N LYS A 114 30.20 -16.91 14.38
CA LYS A 114 31.33 -16.00 14.57
C LYS A 114 31.68 -15.37 13.22
N PRO A 115 31.89 -14.05 13.09
CA PRO A 115 32.36 -13.49 11.83
C PRO A 115 33.71 -14.14 11.53
N ALA A 116 33.82 -14.74 10.34
CA ALA A 116 35.10 -15.21 9.83
C ALA A 116 36.07 -14.03 9.88
N ALA A 117 37.14 -14.18 10.66
CA ALA A 117 38.22 -13.23 10.63
C ALA A 117 38.81 -13.27 9.21
N ASP A 118 38.58 -12.21 8.46
CA ASP A 118 39.25 -11.93 7.19
C ASP A 118 40.71 -11.65 7.49
N SER A 119 41.50 -12.73 7.64
CA SER A 119 42.94 -12.68 7.52
C SER A 119 43.26 -12.79 6.04
N GLY A 120 43.57 -11.63 5.44
CA GLY A 120 44.01 -11.52 4.06
C GLY A 120 45.09 -12.53 3.71
N GLY A 121 44.86 -13.23 2.60
CA GLY A 121 45.78 -14.15 1.97
C GLY A 121 45.53 -14.15 0.47
N THR A 122 46.14 -13.18 -0.20
CA THR A 122 46.31 -13.13 -1.66
C THR A 122 46.82 -14.46 -2.21
N GLY A 123 46.20 -14.97 -3.27
CA GLY A 123 46.86 -15.96 -4.14
C GLY A 123 45.94 -16.85 -4.97
N ALA A 124 45.82 -16.47 -6.24
CA ALA A 124 45.90 -17.34 -7.41
C ALA A 124 44.73 -18.30 -7.77
N GLU A 125 44.26 -18.01 -8.99
CA GLU A 125 44.03 -18.95 -10.10
C GLU A 125 42.67 -19.63 -10.23
N GLY A 126 42.14 -19.47 -11.44
CA GLY A 126 40.81 -19.87 -11.83
C GLY A 126 40.68 -21.36 -12.06
N SER A 127 39.43 -21.78 -12.08
CA SER A 127 39.02 -22.93 -12.86
C SER A 127 37.54 -22.77 -13.17
N GLU A 128 37.27 -22.56 -14.45
CA GLU A 128 35.97 -22.74 -15.05
C GLU A 128 35.58 -24.22 -14.89
N GLU A 129 34.44 -24.53 -14.26
CA GLU A 129 33.74 -25.76 -14.61
C GLU A 129 32.23 -25.53 -14.64
N SER A 130 31.72 -25.58 -15.87
CA SER A 130 30.33 -25.78 -16.22
C SER A 130 29.72 -26.98 -15.48
N ARG A 131 28.64 -26.75 -14.74
CA ARG A 131 27.61 -27.78 -14.56
C ARG A 131 26.23 -27.19 -14.77
N GLY A 132 25.71 -27.45 -15.96
CA GLY A 132 24.29 -27.35 -16.26
C GLY A 132 23.50 -28.54 -15.72
N VAL A 133 22.19 -28.39 -15.89
CA VAL A 133 21.11 -29.38 -15.83
C VAL A 133 20.66 -29.76 -14.40
N GLY A 134 19.38 -29.67 -14.00
CA GLY A 134 18.19 -29.69 -14.83
C GLY A 134 16.93 -29.08 -14.20
N VAL A 135 16.11 -28.57 -15.10
CA VAL A 135 14.68 -28.35 -14.93
C VAL A 135 13.96 -29.70 -15.01
N VAL A 136 13.10 -29.97 -14.05
CA VAL A 136 11.96 -30.92 -14.10
C VAL A 136 10.81 -30.11 -13.50
N SER A 137 9.81 -29.61 -14.25
CA SER A 137 8.79 -30.24 -15.09
C SER A 137 7.91 -31.26 -14.36
N GLY A 138 6.70 -30.82 -13.98
CA GLY A 138 5.47 -31.62 -13.99
C GLY A 138 5.04 -32.30 -12.69
N HIS A 139 3.91 -31.86 -12.12
CA HIS A 139 2.81 -32.71 -11.64
C HIS A 139 1.59 -31.80 -11.40
N GLU A 140 0.72 -31.63 -12.39
CA GLU A 140 -0.57 -32.32 -12.54
C GLU A 140 -1.57 -32.02 -11.41
N GLY A 141 -2.68 -31.42 -11.83
CA GLY A 141 -3.83 -31.17 -10.98
C GLY A 141 -4.54 -32.45 -10.60
N SER A 142 -5.28 -32.38 -9.51
CA SER A 142 -6.31 -33.35 -9.18
C SER A 142 -7.58 -32.58 -8.86
N ASP A 143 -8.46 -32.55 -9.85
CA ASP A 143 -9.89 -32.33 -9.63
C ASP A 143 -10.43 -33.46 -8.76
N HIS A 144 -11.29 -33.11 -7.80
CA HIS A 144 -12.22 -34.00 -7.14
C HIS A 144 -13.55 -33.29 -6.96
#